data_AF-F4Q5P4-F1
#
_entry.id   AF-F4Q5P4-F1
#
_cell.length_a   1.000
_cell.length_b   1.000
_cell.length_c   1.000
_cell.angle_alpha   90.00
_cell.angle_beta   90.00
_cell.angle_gamma   90.00
#
_symmetry.space_group_name_H-M   'P 1'
#
loop_
_entity.id
_entity.type
_entity.pdbx_description
1 polymer ?
#
loop_
_entity_poly.entity_id
_entity_poly.type
_entity_poly.pdbx_seq_one_letter_code
_entity_poly.pdbx_strand_id
1 'polypeptide(L)'
;MIKSIIIFMVLAITLSVATSEFAYYVDRSADIIIEPKQHTVSSTTNNKDNNNNDKQEEEEEEEEGIDRVQIIDFIDKKRDGYSCLIRFYSFFFSSPKHFNSLLYLKGNIFNSVNFDKIKDTQISTLISHVMGTLPLNNEDRTGFPQVSLFNKPKLNLFFALDSVSKENLKSLTFLNGESVQIEKNFYPMDSVSELTTIFSGVTPSEHGIVGANWENKYAEKVESFSRGHLSSKINLADVQDRTFQGKSIIVSSSSNKQLAGAITAHPKPAQPFLGADARTVETLLYSREFRQFVLPEGWRAVLTSGSLKITTAAGESVTVDIDAEPFDSLLTELAVVFNTVKALGSKDYSEAVNDAIPDLVSFAFGSLKSVDRQGEFFTIALAMIDRAMQSSYDQLSGLYSNRIACEVVVLNGGETIVDKETVDQINIVVGKHTYSSRIVSSPSIYLRPSSKNQREEICDQLIASVDNTKFNVHCATKNSVLIRAQPANLGEDGSSSDASNESPAQSYADMIVSNQVAAFQIFLFFPIVWVLFIAGGFLLTMGISTDAQKDTLLYRNTGRNH
;
A
#
# COMPACT_ATOMS: atom_id res chain seq x y z
N MET A 1 -13.48 -39.71 -31.10
CA MET A 1 -12.52 -38.85 -31.84
C MET A 1 -12.96 -37.38 -31.85
N ILE A 2 -14.13 -37.03 -32.38
CA ILE A 2 -14.61 -35.64 -32.47
C ILE A 2 -14.67 -34.93 -31.09
N LYS A 3 -15.14 -35.62 -30.04
CA LYS A 3 -15.21 -35.05 -28.68
C LYS A 3 -13.83 -34.68 -28.10
N SER A 4 -12.79 -35.49 -28.38
CA SER A 4 -11.42 -35.22 -27.91
C SER A 4 -10.78 -34.03 -28.63
N ILE A 5 -11.11 -33.84 -29.92
CA ILE A 5 -10.63 -32.68 -30.71
C ILE A 5 -11.23 -31.38 -30.16
N ILE A 6 -12.52 -31.38 -29.83
CA ILE A 6 -13.20 -30.21 -29.27
C ILE A 6 -12.60 -29.81 -27.91
N ILE A 7 -12.31 -30.78 -27.04
CA ILE A 7 -11.68 -30.52 -25.73
C ILE A 7 -10.28 -29.91 -25.91
N PHE A 8 -9.47 -30.44 -26.82
CA PHE A 8 -8.13 -29.93 -27.09
C PHE A 8 -8.15 -28.50 -27.65
N MET A 9 -9.12 -28.20 -28.51
CA MET A 9 -9.29 -26.88 -29.11
C MET A 9 -9.73 -25.84 -28.08
N VAL A 10 -10.67 -26.19 -27.19
CA VAL A 10 -11.07 -25.31 -26.07
C VAL A 10 -9.89 -25.04 -25.14
N LEU A 11 -9.13 -26.08 -24.77
CA LEU A 11 -7.95 -25.95 -23.91
C LEU A 11 -6.90 -25.01 -24.52
N ALA A 12 -6.61 -25.17 -25.81
CA ALA A 12 -5.65 -24.33 -26.54
C ALA A 12 -6.10 -22.86 -26.63
N ILE A 13 -7.39 -22.60 -26.83
CA ILE A 13 -7.94 -21.24 -26.83
C ILE A 13 -7.82 -20.62 -25.44
N THR A 14 -8.19 -21.33 -24.37
CA THR A 14 -8.02 -20.83 -23.00
C THR A 14 -6.55 -20.58 -22.65
N LEU A 15 -5.63 -21.45 -23.08
CA LEU A 15 -4.20 -21.26 -22.83
C LEU A 15 -3.67 -20.03 -23.59
N SER A 16 -4.08 -19.84 -24.84
CA SER A 16 -3.71 -18.68 -25.64
C SER A 16 -4.19 -17.37 -25.00
N VAL A 17 -5.44 -17.31 -24.56
CA VAL A 17 -6.01 -16.13 -23.88
C VAL A 17 -5.29 -15.88 -22.56
N ALA A 18 -5.06 -16.93 -21.76
CA ALA A 18 -4.32 -16.82 -20.50
C ALA A 18 -2.88 -16.32 -20.71
N THR A 19 -2.16 -16.79 -21.72
CA THR A 19 -0.79 -16.32 -22.02
C THR A 19 -0.75 -14.87 -22.50
N SER A 20 -1.75 -14.41 -23.26
CA SER A 20 -1.84 -13.00 -23.68
C SER A 20 -2.20 -12.06 -22.53
N GLU A 21 -3.05 -12.51 -21.61
CA GLU A 21 -3.36 -11.82 -20.36
C GLU A 21 -2.13 -11.81 -19.43
N PHE A 22 -1.37 -12.90 -19.37
CA PHE A 22 -0.16 -12.99 -18.54
C PHE A 22 0.96 -12.06 -19.03
N ALA A 23 1.20 -12.02 -20.34
CA ALA A 23 2.09 -11.02 -20.94
C ALA A 23 1.61 -9.58 -20.66
N TYR A 24 0.30 -9.37 -20.57
CA TYR A 24 -0.31 -8.10 -20.19
C TYR A 24 -0.04 -7.68 -18.72
N TYR A 25 0.18 -8.63 -17.80
CA TYR A 25 0.54 -8.31 -16.41
C TYR A 25 2.04 -8.11 -16.16
N VAL A 26 2.92 -8.69 -16.99
CA VAL A 26 4.38 -8.67 -16.76
C VAL A 26 5.08 -7.42 -17.32
N ASP A 27 4.53 -6.75 -18.34
CA ASP A 27 5.15 -5.57 -19.00
C ASP A 27 4.91 -4.22 -18.27
N ARG A 28 4.65 -4.22 -16.95
CA ARG A 28 4.24 -3.03 -16.16
C ARG A 28 5.40 -2.21 -15.57
N SER A 29 6.37 -1.78 -16.37
CA SER A 29 7.32 -0.74 -15.94
C SER A 29 7.24 0.47 -16.87
N ALA A 30 7.29 1.68 -16.31
CA ALA A 30 7.37 2.91 -17.11
C ALA A 30 8.55 2.87 -18.10
N ASP A 31 8.41 3.46 -19.29
CA ASP A 31 9.49 3.52 -20.27
C ASP A 31 10.66 4.37 -19.75
N ILE A 32 10.34 5.44 -19.00
CA ILE A 32 11.32 6.35 -18.40
C ILE A 32 10.90 6.65 -16.95
N ILE A 33 11.87 6.58 -16.04
CA ILE A 33 11.75 6.92 -14.63
C ILE A 33 12.73 8.07 -14.34
N ILE A 34 12.26 9.18 -13.77
CA ILE A 34 13.08 10.33 -13.37
C ILE A 34 13.12 10.37 -11.84
N GLU A 35 14.31 10.21 -11.28
CA GLU A 35 14.55 10.19 -9.84
C GLU A 35 15.41 11.39 -9.41
N PRO A 36 15.14 12.06 -8.28
CA PRO A 36 16.07 13.05 -7.75
C PRO A 36 17.42 12.42 -7.38
N LYS A 37 18.53 13.04 -7.76
CA LYS A 37 19.87 12.66 -7.30
C LYS A 37 19.98 12.90 -5.81
N GLN A 38 20.63 11.96 -5.14
CA GLN A 38 20.96 12.09 -3.73
C GLN A 38 22.02 13.21 -3.60
N HIS A 39 21.68 14.31 -2.93
CA HIS A 39 22.70 15.19 -2.40
C HIS A 39 23.39 14.44 -1.27
N THR A 40 24.57 13.89 -1.55
CA THR A 40 25.46 13.40 -0.49
C THR A 40 25.84 14.62 0.33
N VAL A 41 25.09 14.88 1.40
CA VAL A 41 25.52 15.84 2.42
C VAL A 41 26.75 15.19 3.03
N SER A 42 27.92 15.56 2.54
CA SER A 42 29.19 15.28 3.19
C SER A 42 29.05 15.87 4.58
N SER A 43 28.72 15.04 5.56
CA SER A 43 28.80 15.41 6.96
C SER A 43 30.28 15.57 7.26
N THR A 44 30.82 16.73 6.91
CA THR A 44 32.11 17.18 7.40
C THR A 44 31.90 17.38 8.89
N THR A 45 32.13 16.32 9.65
CA THR A 45 32.25 16.38 11.10
C THR A 45 33.40 17.33 11.37
N ASN A 46 33.08 18.61 11.62
CA ASN A 46 34.02 19.58 12.16
C ASN A 46 34.34 19.10 13.58
N ASN A 47 35.30 18.17 13.67
CA ASN A 47 35.97 17.86 14.92
C ASN A 47 36.78 19.12 15.27
N LYS A 48 36.13 20.00 16.03
CA LYS A 48 36.78 21.17 16.61
C LYS A 48 37.50 20.66 17.85
N ASP A 49 38.70 20.13 17.62
CA ASP A 49 39.60 19.69 18.67
C ASP A 49 39.92 20.85 19.60
N ASN A 50 39.50 20.69 20.86
CA ASN A 50 40.02 21.43 21.99
C ASN A 50 41.23 20.65 22.54
N ASN A 51 42.42 21.25 22.38
CA ASN A 51 43.60 21.20 23.26
C ASN A 51 44.08 19.83 23.81
N ASN A 52 45.31 19.44 23.45
CA ASN A 52 46.52 19.71 24.25
C ASN A 52 47.75 19.02 23.66
N ASN A 53 48.90 19.68 23.84
CA ASN A 53 50.23 19.13 23.64
C ASN A 53 50.41 17.81 24.39
N ASP A 54 50.86 16.76 23.70
CA ASP A 54 52.09 16.05 24.05
C ASP A 54 52.49 15.00 22.99
N LYS A 55 53.75 15.10 22.58
CA LYS A 55 54.71 14.09 22.09
C LYS A 55 54.26 12.94 21.17
N GLN A 56 54.87 12.98 19.97
CA GLN A 56 55.55 11.91 19.22
C GLN A 56 55.28 10.46 19.62
N GLU A 57 54.76 9.68 18.67
CA GLU A 57 55.49 8.55 18.06
C GLU A 57 54.89 8.24 16.68
N GLU A 58 55.77 8.03 15.71
CA GLU A 58 55.49 7.69 14.31
C GLU A 58 55.15 6.19 14.22
N GLU A 59 53.99 5.84 13.67
CA GLU A 59 53.78 4.55 13.03
C GLU A 59 53.13 4.78 11.66
N GLU A 60 53.89 4.41 10.62
CA GLU A 60 53.47 4.28 9.23
C GLU A 60 52.56 3.05 9.12
N GLU A 61 51.29 3.24 8.73
CA GLU A 61 50.47 2.16 8.17
C GLU A 61 50.22 2.44 6.69
N GLU A 62 50.76 1.53 5.86
CA GLU A 62 50.50 1.38 4.43
C GLU A 62 49.02 1.07 4.18
N GLU A 63 48.31 1.98 3.49
CA GLU A 63 47.04 1.65 2.86
C GLU A 63 47.31 0.82 1.59
N GLU A 64 47.10 -0.50 1.70
CA GLU A 64 47.03 -1.41 0.56
C GLU A 64 45.86 -1.03 -0.37
N GLY A 65 46.22 -0.66 -1.60
CA GLY A 65 45.27 -0.45 -2.69
C GLY A 65 44.59 -1.75 -3.11
N ILE A 66 43.27 -1.83 -2.95
CA ILE A 66 42.49 -2.93 -3.51
C ILE A 66 42.31 -2.73 -5.01
N ASP A 67 42.76 -3.76 -5.71
CA ASP A 67 42.96 -3.86 -7.14
C ASP A 67 41.65 -3.88 -7.95
N ARG A 68 41.76 -3.38 -9.18
CA ARG A 68 40.74 -3.45 -10.23
C ARG A 68 40.45 -4.90 -10.58
N VAL A 69 39.25 -5.38 -10.31
CA VAL A 69 38.75 -6.65 -10.89
C VAL A 69 38.53 -6.45 -12.40
N GLN A 70 39.51 -6.91 -13.19
CA GLN A 70 39.33 -7.21 -14.60
C GLN A 70 38.37 -8.38 -14.75
N ILE A 71 37.22 -8.16 -15.39
CA ILE A 71 36.33 -9.24 -15.82
C ILE A 71 36.86 -9.75 -17.17
N ILE A 72 37.35 -10.99 -17.14
CA ILE A 72 37.69 -11.78 -18.33
C ILE A 72 36.38 -12.38 -18.88
N ASP A 73 36.03 -12.02 -20.11
CA ASP A 73 34.95 -12.68 -20.86
C ASP A 73 35.40 -14.07 -21.31
N PHE A 74 34.70 -15.12 -20.86
CA PHE A 74 34.76 -16.45 -21.46
C PHE A 74 33.44 -16.71 -22.19
N ILE A 75 33.51 -16.69 -23.52
CA ILE A 75 32.43 -17.15 -24.40
C ILE A 75 32.58 -18.66 -24.53
N ASP A 76 31.60 -19.42 -24.03
CA ASP A 76 31.40 -20.79 -24.51
C ASP A 76 29.99 -21.00 -25.05
N LYS A 77 29.95 -21.72 -26.15
CA LYS A 77 28.88 -21.82 -27.12
C LYS A 77 28.55 -23.29 -27.27
N LYS A 78 27.40 -23.76 -26.74
CA LYS A 78 26.49 -24.70 -27.43
C LYS A 78 25.29 -25.23 -26.61
N ARG A 79 24.15 -25.20 -27.33
CA ARG A 79 23.09 -26.22 -27.56
C ARG A 79 22.05 -26.60 -26.49
N ASP A 80 20.83 -26.24 -26.88
CA ASP A 80 19.61 -27.06 -27.01
C ASP A 80 19.01 -27.72 -25.76
N GLY A 81 17.91 -27.11 -25.29
CA GLY A 81 16.96 -27.73 -24.37
C GLY A 81 16.03 -26.69 -23.73
N TYR A 82 14.93 -26.33 -24.40
CA TYR A 82 13.93 -25.42 -23.85
C TYR A 82 13.15 -26.09 -22.71
N SER A 83 13.59 -25.85 -21.48
CA SER A 83 12.76 -25.98 -20.28
C SER A 83 12.39 -24.56 -19.83
N CYS A 84 11.13 -24.18 -20.02
CA CYS A 84 10.62 -22.87 -19.62
C CYS A 84 10.36 -22.90 -18.11
N LEU A 85 11.41 -22.67 -17.33
CA LEU A 85 11.34 -22.48 -15.89
C LEU A 85 11.13 -20.98 -15.62
N ILE A 86 9.88 -20.55 -15.44
CA ILE A 86 9.55 -19.18 -15.08
C ILE A 86 9.95 -18.96 -13.62
N ARG A 87 11.10 -18.32 -13.40
CA ARG A 87 11.52 -17.79 -12.09
C ARG A 87 11.24 -16.29 -12.08
N PHE A 88 10.48 -15.85 -11.08
CA PHE A 88 10.18 -14.44 -10.85
C PHE A 88 11.36 -13.80 -10.11
N TYR A 89 11.81 -12.65 -10.60
CA TYR A 89 12.92 -11.87 -10.03
C TYR A 89 12.37 -10.59 -9.41
N SER A 90 12.79 -10.31 -8.18
CA SER A 90 12.54 -9.03 -7.50
C SER A 90 13.62 -8.04 -7.93
N PHE A 91 13.23 -6.88 -8.48
CA PHE A 91 14.16 -5.80 -8.79
C PHE A 91 14.42 -4.97 -7.53
N PHE A 92 15.68 -4.93 -7.07
CA PHE A 92 16.14 -3.98 -6.08
C PHE A 92 16.51 -2.67 -6.78
N PHE A 93 15.58 -1.72 -6.82
CA PHE A 93 15.96 -0.31 -7.00
C PHE A 93 16.65 0.14 -5.72
N SER A 94 17.81 0.80 -5.84
CA SER A 94 18.47 1.44 -4.69
C SER A 94 17.57 2.57 -4.20
N SER A 95 16.78 2.30 -3.16
CA SER A 95 15.78 3.22 -2.63
C SER A 95 16.42 4.57 -2.28
N PRO A 96 15.92 5.71 -2.80
CA PRO A 96 16.50 7.01 -2.52
C PRO A 96 16.44 7.32 -1.02
N LYS A 97 17.62 7.53 -0.41
CA LYS A 97 17.82 7.66 1.05
C LYS A 97 17.16 8.88 1.73
N HIS A 98 16.43 9.73 1.01
CA HIS A 98 16.00 11.05 1.50
C HIS A 98 14.49 11.29 1.59
N PHE A 99 13.64 10.31 1.28
CA PHE A 99 12.19 10.47 1.37
C PHE A 99 11.58 9.56 2.43
N ASN A 100 12.09 9.68 3.65
CA ASN A 100 11.73 8.80 4.75
C ASN A 100 10.40 9.26 5.34
N SER A 101 9.34 8.52 5.01
CA SER A 101 8.13 8.56 5.82
C SER A 101 8.47 8.09 7.23
N LEU A 102 7.74 8.58 8.22
CA LEU A 102 8.03 8.34 9.63
C LEU A 102 6.83 7.64 10.26
N LEU A 103 7.10 6.72 11.18
CA LEU A 103 6.10 6.05 12.00
C LEU A 103 6.33 6.42 13.47
N TYR A 104 5.29 6.92 14.13
CA TYR A 104 5.26 7.14 15.57
C TYR A 104 4.34 6.11 16.19
N LEU A 105 4.82 5.45 17.23
CA LEU A 105 4.08 4.43 17.97
C LEU A 105 3.73 4.97 19.36
N LYS A 106 2.45 4.91 19.73
CA LYS A 106 1.92 5.42 21.00
C LYS A 106 1.05 4.36 21.67
N GLY A 107 1.16 4.27 23.00
CA GLY A 107 0.45 3.30 23.82
C GLY A 107 1.39 2.32 24.52
N ASN A 108 0.92 1.75 25.64
CA ASN A 108 1.74 0.94 26.53
C ASN A 108 2.32 -0.31 25.86
N ILE A 109 1.67 -0.82 24.81
CA ILE A 109 2.11 -2.01 24.07
C ILE A 109 3.41 -1.79 23.30
N PHE A 110 3.76 -0.53 22.99
CA PHE A 110 4.95 -0.18 22.21
C PHE A 110 6.16 0.22 23.06
N ASN A 111 6.05 0.22 24.38
CA ASN A 111 7.14 0.63 25.30
C ASN A 111 8.41 -0.24 25.19
N SER A 112 8.29 -1.46 24.63
CA SER A 112 9.41 -2.39 24.45
C SER A 112 9.95 -2.45 23.01
N VAL A 113 9.42 -1.62 22.10
CA VAL A 113 9.83 -1.62 20.71
C VAL A 113 11.17 -0.92 20.58
N ASN A 114 12.14 -1.59 19.94
CA ASN A 114 13.47 -1.04 19.72
C ASN A 114 13.93 -1.38 18.29
N PHE A 115 13.34 -0.70 17.31
CA PHE A 115 13.84 -0.71 15.94
C PHE A 115 13.84 0.71 15.37
N ASP A 116 14.95 1.09 14.75
CA ASP A 116 15.10 2.41 14.11
C ASP A 116 14.39 2.48 12.76
N LYS A 117 14.17 1.32 12.14
CA LYS A 117 13.61 1.18 10.79
C LYS A 117 12.58 0.06 10.73
N ILE A 118 11.56 0.24 9.91
CA ILE A 118 10.56 -0.77 9.58
C ILE A 118 10.18 -0.67 8.11
N LYS A 119 10.02 -1.79 7.40
CA LYS A 119 9.51 -1.75 6.02
C LYS A 119 8.05 -1.31 5.99
N ASP A 120 7.67 -0.56 4.97
CA ASP A 120 6.27 -0.21 4.69
C ASP A 120 5.30 -1.41 4.74
N THR A 121 5.68 -2.54 4.15
CA THR A 121 4.93 -3.82 4.15
C THR A 121 4.82 -4.48 5.53
N GLN A 122 5.77 -4.23 6.44
CA GLN A 122 5.78 -4.79 7.79
C GLN A 122 4.84 -4.07 8.77
N ILE A 123 4.43 -2.83 8.48
CA ILE A 123 3.56 -2.05 9.38
C ILE A 123 2.20 -2.72 9.55
N SER A 124 1.61 -3.23 8.46
CA SER A 124 0.36 -4.00 8.50
C SER A 124 0.46 -5.23 9.42
N THR A 125 1.62 -5.89 9.40
CA THR A 125 1.94 -7.09 10.16
C THR A 125 2.19 -6.76 11.62
N LEU A 126 2.83 -5.62 11.90
CA LEU A 126 2.98 -5.07 13.25
C LEU A 126 1.60 -4.83 13.86
N ILE A 127 0.71 -4.12 13.16
CA ILE A 127 -0.64 -3.85 13.65
C ILE A 127 -1.42 -5.15 13.85
N SER A 128 -1.38 -6.06 12.86
CA SER A 128 -2.07 -7.35 12.95
C SER A 128 -1.56 -8.21 14.11
N HIS A 129 -0.23 -8.21 14.34
CA HIS A 129 0.40 -8.90 15.46
C HIS A 129 -0.05 -8.32 16.79
N VAL A 130 -0.03 -6.99 16.94
CA VAL A 130 -0.43 -6.29 18.16
C VAL A 130 -1.91 -6.50 18.49
N MET A 131 -2.78 -6.41 17.48
CA MET A 131 -4.23 -6.64 17.61
C MET A 131 -4.57 -8.12 17.72
N GLY A 132 -3.61 -9.00 17.39
CA GLY A 132 -3.77 -10.44 17.39
C GLY A 132 -4.78 -10.94 16.37
N THR A 133 -4.76 -10.34 15.19
CA THR A 133 -5.50 -10.77 14.00
C THR A 133 -4.64 -11.71 13.14
N LEU A 134 -5.21 -12.21 12.04
CA LEU A 134 -4.47 -13.02 11.07
C LEU A 134 -3.36 -12.17 10.42
N PRO A 135 -2.14 -12.70 10.21
CA PRO A 135 -1.13 -11.99 9.44
C PRO A 135 -1.58 -11.72 8.00
N LEU A 136 -1.26 -10.54 7.50
CA LEU A 136 -1.43 -10.18 6.07
C LEU A 136 -0.33 -10.78 5.19
N ASN A 137 0.87 -10.98 5.75
CA ASN A 137 2.03 -11.55 5.07
C ASN A 137 2.90 -12.37 6.04
N ASN A 138 3.88 -13.09 5.50
CA ASN A 138 4.84 -13.88 6.27
C ASN A 138 6.14 -13.10 6.55
N GLU A 139 6.06 -11.77 6.70
CA GLU A 139 7.23 -10.96 7.01
C GLU A 139 7.83 -11.29 8.38
N ASP A 140 9.13 -11.03 8.51
CA ASP A 140 9.84 -11.17 9.78
C ASP A 140 9.23 -10.24 10.85
N ARG A 141 9.03 -10.80 12.05
CA ARG A 141 8.47 -10.13 13.23
C ARG A 141 9.52 -9.90 14.31
N THR A 142 10.80 -10.13 14.00
CA THR A 142 11.89 -9.85 14.91
C THR A 142 11.86 -8.37 15.29
N GLY A 143 11.90 -8.09 16.60
CA GLY A 143 11.80 -6.73 17.14
C GLY A 143 10.38 -6.20 17.38
N PHE A 144 9.34 -6.93 16.97
CA PHE A 144 7.96 -6.56 17.30
C PHE A 144 7.71 -6.66 18.81
N PRO A 145 6.76 -5.87 19.35
CA PRO A 145 6.45 -5.93 20.77
C PRO A 145 5.93 -7.31 21.16
N GLN A 146 6.30 -7.77 22.35
CA GLN A 146 5.78 -9.01 22.91
C GLN A 146 4.35 -8.77 23.41
N VAL A 147 3.37 -9.32 22.71
CA VAL A 147 1.96 -9.15 23.05
C VAL A 147 1.45 -10.35 23.85
N SER A 148 0.82 -10.09 24.98
CA SER A 148 0.12 -11.13 25.75
C SER A 148 -1.25 -11.38 25.16
N LEU A 149 -1.64 -12.65 25.04
CA LEU A 149 -3.01 -13.01 24.61
C LEU A 149 -4.10 -12.41 25.52
N PHE A 150 -3.77 -12.12 26.77
CA PHE A 150 -4.69 -11.55 27.77
C PHE A 150 -4.65 -10.03 27.85
N ASN A 151 -3.61 -9.39 27.30
CA ASN A 151 -3.44 -7.94 27.36
C ASN A 151 -3.22 -7.36 25.96
N LYS A 152 -4.11 -7.72 25.03
CA LYS A 152 -4.14 -7.11 23.70
C LYS A 152 -4.81 -5.73 23.77
N PRO A 153 -4.41 -4.76 22.94
CA PRO A 153 -5.21 -3.57 22.72
C PRO A 153 -6.62 -3.94 22.24
N LYS A 154 -7.59 -3.17 22.67
CA LYS A 154 -9.00 -3.25 22.29
C LYS A 154 -9.31 -2.25 21.16
N LEU A 155 -8.47 -1.24 20.95
CA LEU A 155 -8.58 -0.30 19.84
C LEU A 155 -7.23 -0.12 19.14
N ASN A 156 -7.24 -0.24 17.81
CA ASN A 156 -6.20 0.30 16.95
C ASN A 156 -6.64 1.69 16.45
N LEU A 157 -5.85 2.71 16.74
CA LEU A 157 -6.08 4.09 16.32
C LEU A 157 -4.96 4.51 15.36
N PHE A 158 -5.30 4.66 14.09
CA PHE A 158 -4.34 4.97 13.06
C PHE A 158 -4.53 6.40 12.53
N PHE A 159 -3.46 7.17 12.43
CA PHE A 159 -3.44 8.47 11.77
C PHE A 159 -2.44 8.49 10.61
N ALA A 160 -2.84 8.99 9.46
CA ALA A 160 -1.94 9.33 8.35
C ALA A 160 -1.90 10.85 8.15
N LEU A 161 -0.70 11.43 8.17
CA LEU A 161 -0.46 12.83 7.80
C LEU A 161 0.18 12.89 6.43
N ASP A 162 -0.52 13.38 5.41
CA ASP A 162 0.04 13.55 4.08
C ASP A 162 0.82 14.88 3.99
N SER A 163 1.94 14.88 3.27
CA SER A 163 2.64 16.10 2.87
C SER A 163 3.25 16.93 4.01
N VAL A 164 3.70 16.27 5.08
CA VAL A 164 4.36 16.93 6.21
C VAL A 164 5.85 16.55 6.26
N SER A 165 6.74 17.55 6.33
CA SER A 165 8.18 17.30 6.43
C SER A 165 8.62 17.06 7.88
N LYS A 166 9.78 16.41 8.08
CA LYS A 166 10.33 16.15 9.42
C LYS A 166 10.55 17.43 10.23
N GLU A 167 10.88 18.54 9.58
CA GLU A 167 11.08 19.85 10.20
C GLU A 167 9.77 20.39 10.78
N ASN A 168 8.65 20.16 10.10
CA ASN A 168 7.33 20.59 10.54
C ASN A 168 6.84 19.81 11.76
N LEU A 169 7.36 18.59 11.99
CA LEU A 169 6.95 17.75 13.12
C LEU A 169 7.53 18.20 14.46
N LYS A 170 8.59 19.01 14.47
CA LYS A 170 9.29 19.42 15.70
C LYS A 170 8.41 20.25 16.66
N SER A 171 7.37 20.89 16.13
CA SER A 171 6.43 21.70 16.92
C SER A 171 5.24 20.88 17.46
N LEU A 172 5.12 19.61 17.08
CA LEU A 172 3.94 18.79 17.35
C LEU A 172 4.11 18.03 18.65
N THR A 173 3.28 18.37 19.64
CA THR A 173 3.41 17.85 21.00
C THR A 173 3.00 16.40 21.11
N PHE A 174 1.99 15.96 20.35
CA PHE A 174 1.56 14.57 20.35
C PHE A 174 2.62 13.67 19.73
N LEU A 175 3.30 14.14 18.68
CA LEU A 175 4.36 13.41 17.98
C LEU A 175 5.75 13.55 18.62
N ASN A 176 5.83 14.08 19.84
CA ASN A 176 7.08 14.04 20.61
C ASN A 176 7.51 12.59 20.91
N GLY A 177 8.78 12.29 20.70
CA GLY A 177 9.37 10.97 20.99
C GLY A 177 10.20 10.42 19.83
N GLU A 178 10.59 9.16 19.96
CA GLU A 178 11.34 8.44 18.94
C GLU A 178 10.42 8.11 17.76
N SER A 179 10.88 8.45 16.56
CA SER A 179 10.23 8.09 15.30
C SER A 179 10.95 6.91 14.68
N VAL A 180 10.20 5.94 14.17
CA VAL A 180 10.74 4.86 13.35
C VAL A 180 10.77 5.31 11.88
N GLN A 181 11.90 5.12 11.21
CA GLN A 181 12.00 5.39 9.77
C GLN A 181 11.30 4.27 8.98
N ILE A 182 10.40 4.65 8.07
CA ILE A 182 9.78 3.69 7.16
C ILE A 182 10.74 3.45 5.99
N GLU A 183 11.24 2.21 5.87
CA GLU A 183 12.02 1.75 4.72
C GLU A 183 11.08 1.38 3.58
N LYS A 184 11.42 1.90 2.41
CA LYS A 184 10.55 1.96 1.25
C LYS A 184 11.08 1.01 0.19
N ASN A 185 10.24 0.07 -0.24
CA ASN A 185 10.67 -1.04 -1.10
C ASN A 185 10.25 -0.87 -2.57
N PHE A 186 9.61 0.24 -2.95
CA PHE A 186 9.08 0.43 -4.30
C PHE A 186 9.14 1.89 -4.75
N TYR A 187 9.04 2.08 -6.08
CA TYR A 187 8.97 3.38 -6.75
C TYR A 187 8.00 3.29 -7.94
N PRO A 188 7.23 4.34 -8.29
CA PRO A 188 7.16 5.68 -7.70
C PRO A 188 6.39 5.75 -6.37
N MET A 189 6.67 6.80 -5.59
CA MET A 189 6.13 6.97 -4.23
C MET A 189 5.13 8.12 -4.17
N ASP A 190 3.87 7.79 -4.35
CA ASP A 190 2.75 8.66 -4.00
C ASP A 190 2.14 8.19 -2.67
N SER A 191 1.69 9.14 -1.85
CA SER A 191 1.12 8.90 -0.51
C SER A 191 -0.01 7.88 -0.52
N VAL A 192 -0.82 7.81 -1.59
CA VAL A 192 -1.91 6.84 -1.71
C VAL A 192 -1.37 5.42 -1.91
N SER A 193 -0.33 5.28 -2.73
CA SER A 193 0.33 3.98 -2.99
C SER A 193 0.99 3.47 -1.71
N GLU A 194 1.76 4.33 -1.04
CA GLU A 194 2.41 4.02 0.23
C GLU A 194 1.43 3.62 1.32
N LEU A 195 0.34 4.39 1.48
CA LEU A 195 -0.67 4.06 2.47
C LEU A 195 -1.41 2.75 2.13
N THR A 196 -1.61 2.45 0.84
CA THR A 196 -2.18 1.17 0.40
C THR A 196 -1.22 0.01 0.73
N THR A 197 0.09 0.18 0.53
CA THR A 197 1.11 -0.79 0.93
C THR A 197 1.08 -1.02 2.44
N ILE A 198 1.00 0.06 3.23
CA ILE A 198 0.94 0.00 4.69
C ILE A 198 -0.31 -0.75 5.18
N PHE A 199 -1.47 -0.58 4.54
CA PHE A 199 -2.70 -1.26 4.95
C PHE A 199 -2.84 -2.68 4.39
N SER A 200 -2.24 -2.98 3.23
CA SER A 200 -2.32 -4.30 2.60
C SER A 200 -1.16 -5.23 2.96
N GLY A 201 -0.04 -4.67 3.43
CA GLY A 201 1.17 -5.43 3.73
C GLY A 201 1.91 -5.95 2.51
N VAL A 202 1.53 -5.52 1.30
CA VAL A 202 2.15 -5.96 0.04
C VAL A 202 2.47 -4.77 -0.82
N THR A 203 3.33 -4.91 -1.82
CA THR A 203 3.80 -3.80 -2.65
C THR A 203 2.81 -3.44 -3.77
N PRO A 204 2.98 -2.29 -4.47
CA PRO A 204 2.10 -1.90 -5.58
C PRO A 204 2.02 -2.88 -6.73
N SER A 205 3.08 -3.67 -6.98
CA SER A 205 3.02 -4.75 -7.97
C SER A 205 2.03 -5.85 -7.60
N GLU A 206 1.74 -6.00 -6.30
CA GLU A 206 0.80 -6.99 -5.79
C GLU A 206 -0.61 -6.43 -5.59
N HIS A 207 -0.78 -5.26 -4.96
CA HIS A 207 -2.11 -4.69 -4.74
C HIS A 207 -2.65 -3.91 -5.95
N GLY A 208 -1.78 -3.47 -6.87
CA GLY A 208 -2.15 -2.84 -8.13
C GLY A 208 -2.47 -1.35 -8.06
N ILE A 209 -2.27 -0.70 -6.91
CA ILE A 209 -2.41 0.76 -6.73
C ILE A 209 -1.03 1.37 -6.77
N VAL A 210 -0.67 2.02 -7.87
CA VAL A 210 0.69 2.57 -8.06
C VAL A 210 0.82 4.03 -7.63
N GLY A 211 -0.30 4.73 -7.39
CA GLY A 211 -0.36 6.11 -6.92
C GLY A 211 -1.77 6.66 -6.95
N ALA A 212 -1.94 7.92 -6.55
CA ALA A 212 -3.18 8.68 -6.69
C ALA A 212 -3.72 8.63 -8.13
N ASN A 213 -2.87 8.89 -9.12
CA ASN A 213 -3.23 8.81 -10.52
C ASN A 213 -2.12 8.14 -11.31
N TRP A 214 -2.46 7.36 -12.32
CA TRP A 214 -1.50 6.81 -13.27
C TRP A 214 -2.11 6.65 -14.65
N GLU A 215 -1.29 6.46 -15.67
CA GLU A 215 -1.75 6.11 -17.01
C GLU A 215 -1.76 4.58 -17.17
N ASN A 216 -2.86 4.04 -17.69
CA ASN A 216 -2.88 2.63 -18.07
C ASN A 216 -2.17 2.41 -19.44
N LYS A 217 -2.10 1.17 -19.92
CA LYS A 217 -1.48 0.85 -21.22
C LYS A 217 -2.16 1.50 -22.44
N TYR A 218 -3.40 1.95 -22.29
CA TYR A 218 -4.15 2.71 -23.31
C TYR A 218 -3.99 4.21 -23.13
N ALA A 219 -3.17 4.61 -22.15
CA ALA A 219 -2.97 5.95 -21.66
C ALA A 219 -4.24 6.69 -21.26
N GLU A 220 -5.20 5.93 -20.75
CA GLU A 220 -6.30 6.50 -20.02
C GLU A 220 -5.78 6.82 -18.61
N LYS A 221 -6.10 8.03 -18.14
CA LYS A 221 -5.84 8.42 -16.76
C LYS A 221 -6.72 7.56 -15.84
N VAL A 222 -6.08 6.79 -14.99
CA VAL A 222 -6.71 6.00 -13.94
C VAL A 222 -6.56 6.74 -12.62
N GLU A 223 -7.68 6.91 -11.93
CA GLU A 223 -7.74 7.44 -10.56
C GLU A 223 -7.81 6.24 -9.60
N SER A 224 -6.93 6.19 -8.58
CA SER A 224 -7.00 5.15 -7.55
C SER A 224 -8.34 5.17 -6.84
N PHE A 225 -8.81 3.98 -6.45
CA PHE A 225 -10.09 3.79 -5.74
C PHE A 225 -11.31 4.37 -6.47
N SER A 226 -11.19 4.57 -7.79
CA SER A 226 -12.33 4.77 -8.67
C SER A 226 -12.96 3.41 -9.04
N ARG A 227 -14.09 3.46 -9.78
CA ARG A 227 -14.84 2.25 -10.13
C ARG A 227 -13.98 1.32 -10.99
N GLY A 228 -13.69 0.12 -10.47
CA GLY A 228 -12.86 -0.89 -11.15
C GLY A 228 -11.36 -0.78 -10.85
N HIS A 229 -10.94 0.20 -10.05
CA HIS A 229 -9.53 0.43 -9.71
C HIS A 229 -9.31 0.42 -8.19
N LEU A 230 -9.82 -0.63 -7.54
CA LEU A 230 -9.61 -0.92 -6.12
C LEU A 230 -8.33 -1.72 -5.91
N SER A 231 -7.83 -1.76 -4.68
CA SER A 231 -6.79 -2.72 -4.30
C SER A 231 -7.25 -4.14 -4.61
N SER A 232 -6.39 -4.92 -5.25
CA SER A 232 -6.65 -6.35 -5.53
C SER A 232 -6.30 -7.27 -4.36
N LYS A 233 -5.78 -6.70 -3.27
CA LYS A 233 -5.30 -7.42 -2.09
C LYS A 233 -6.11 -7.03 -0.86
N ILE A 234 -6.28 -8.01 0.02
CA ILE A 234 -6.91 -7.88 1.32
C ILE A 234 -6.09 -6.88 2.14
N ASN A 235 -6.77 -6.06 2.93
CA ASN A 235 -6.16 -5.06 3.79
C ASN A 235 -6.46 -5.31 5.28
N LEU A 236 -5.93 -4.46 6.14
CA LEU A 236 -6.06 -4.57 7.60
C LEU A 236 -7.52 -4.57 8.06
N ALA A 237 -8.39 -3.71 7.49
CA ALA A 237 -9.80 -3.68 7.84
C ALA A 237 -10.52 -4.97 7.44
N ASP A 238 -10.25 -5.48 6.23
CA ASP A 238 -10.81 -6.75 5.77
C ASP A 238 -10.38 -7.91 6.69
N VAL A 239 -9.12 -7.91 7.15
CA VAL A 239 -8.59 -8.91 8.08
C VAL A 239 -9.26 -8.79 9.44
N GLN A 240 -9.42 -7.57 9.97
CA GLN A 240 -10.11 -7.29 11.22
C GLN A 240 -11.56 -7.80 11.16
N ASP A 241 -12.29 -7.41 10.12
CA ASP A 241 -13.68 -7.82 9.87
C ASP A 241 -13.81 -9.34 9.82
N ARG A 242 -12.98 -10.02 9.03
CA ARG A 242 -12.99 -11.48 8.89
C ARG A 242 -12.61 -12.20 10.18
N THR A 243 -11.58 -11.72 10.88
CA THR A 243 -11.09 -12.33 12.12
C THR A 243 -12.19 -12.34 13.19
N PHE A 244 -12.99 -11.27 13.25
CA PHE A 244 -14.03 -11.09 14.26
C PHE A 244 -15.46 -11.20 13.72
N GLN A 245 -15.64 -11.80 12.53
CA GLN A 245 -16.94 -12.07 11.92
C GLN A 245 -17.85 -10.83 11.83
N GLY A 246 -17.26 -9.68 11.51
CA GLY A 246 -17.97 -8.40 11.35
C GLY A 246 -18.46 -7.75 12.64
N LYS A 247 -17.97 -8.19 13.81
CA LYS A 247 -18.31 -7.59 15.09
C LYS A 247 -17.41 -6.41 15.48
N SER A 248 -16.23 -6.31 14.87
CA SER A 248 -15.33 -5.16 15.06
C SER A 248 -16.00 -3.89 14.54
N ILE A 249 -15.91 -2.81 15.31
CA ILE A 249 -16.17 -1.48 14.80
C ILE A 249 -14.98 -1.10 13.91
N ILE A 250 -15.25 -0.74 12.66
CA ILE A 250 -14.25 -0.27 11.71
C ILE A 250 -14.69 1.09 11.19
N VAL A 251 -13.92 2.13 11.47
CA VAL A 251 -14.17 3.49 10.98
C VAL A 251 -12.92 4.00 10.27
N SER A 252 -13.07 4.38 9.01
CA SER A 252 -11.99 4.98 8.22
C SER A 252 -12.48 6.26 7.55
N SER A 253 -11.72 7.36 7.62
CA SER A 253 -12.12 8.62 7.01
C SER A 253 -10.96 9.52 6.55
N SER A 254 -11.23 10.30 5.51
CA SER A 254 -10.35 11.35 4.97
C SER A 254 -11.18 12.31 4.11
N SER A 255 -10.76 13.56 3.95
CA SER A 255 -11.33 14.45 2.93
C SER A 255 -10.91 14.04 1.52
N ASN A 256 -9.77 13.37 1.40
CA ASN A 256 -9.26 12.86 0.14
C ASN A 256 -9.81 11.46 -0.09
N LYS A 257 -10.67 11.30 -1.11
CA LYS A 257 -11.28 10.01 -1.49
C LYS A 257 -10.27 8.88 -1.70
N GLN A 258 -9.09 9.18 -2.22
CA GLN A 258 -8.06 8.20 -2.54
C GLN A 258 -7.32 7.75 -1.30
N LEU A 259 -7.00 8.68 -0.39
CA LEU A 259 -6.47 8.33 0.93
C LEU A 259 -7.50 7.56 1.75
N ALA A 260 -8.77 7.98 1.74
CA ALA A 260 -9.87 7.23 2.35
C ALA A 260 -9.94 5.79 1.82
N GLY A 261 -9.82 5.62 0.50
CA GLY A 261 -9.75 4.29 -0.13
C GLY A 261 -8.52 3.47 0.30
N ALA A 262 -7.35 4.13 0.43
CA ALA A 262 -6.11 3.48 0.87
C ALA A 262 -6.18 2.99 2.32
N ILE A 263 -6.82 3.74 3.22
CA ILE A 263 -7.17 3.30 4.58
C ILE A 263 -8.51 2.57 4.64
N THR A 264 -9.00 2.08 3.49
CA THR A 264 -10.05 1.07 3.39
C THR A 264 -11.45 1.54 3.83
N ALA A 265 -11.72 2.84 3.66
CA ALA A 265 -13.06 3.39 3.82
C ALA A 265 -14.02 2.68 2.85
N HIS A 266 -14.84 1.78 3.39
CA HIS A 266 -15.80 1.04 2.60
C HIS A 266 -16.81 2.02 1.97
N PRO A 267 -17.15 1.86 0.67
CA PRO A 267 -18.11 2.73 0.00
C PRO A 267 -19.56 2.53 0.49
N LYS A 268 -19.82 1.57 1.38
CA LYS A 268 -21.10 1.52 2.09
C LYS A 268 -21.10 2.65 3.10
N PRO A 269 -22.05 3.61 3.00
CA PRO A 269 -22.02 4.78 3.84
C PRO A 269 -22.09 4.37 5.30
N ALA A 270 -21.09 4.79 6.07
CA ALA A 270 -21.14 4.90 7.51
C ALA A 270 -22.19 5.97 7.88
N GLN A 271 -23.47 5.70 7.58
CA GLN A 271 -24.57 6.66 7.76
C GLN A 271 -24.65 7.27 9.17
N PRO A 272 -24.30 6.58 10.28
CA PRO A 272 -24.31 7.24 11.60
C PRO A 272 -23.13 8.20 11.84
N PHE A 273 -22.04 8.10 11.08
CA PHE A 273 -20.83 8.91 11.28
C PHE A 273 -20.69 10.08 10.28
N LEU A 274 -21.42 10.03 9.15
CA LEU A 274 -21.28 10.96 8.01
C LEU A 274 -22.24 12.17 8.05
N GLY A 275 -22.69 12.58 9.23
CA GLY A 275 -23.56 13.76 9.39
C GLY A 275 -22.87 15.11 9.17
N ALA A 276 -21.58 15.16 8.83
CA ALA A 276 -20.85 16.40 8.62
C ALA A 276 -21.12 16.97 7.22
N ASP A 277 -22.31 17.54 7.00
CA ASP A 277 -22.47 18.52 5.92
C ASP A 277 -21.77 19.84 6.30
N ALA A 278 -21.51 20.73 5.33
CA ALA A 278 -20.84 22.02 5.59
C ALA A 278 -21.54 22.84 6.70
N ARG A 279 -22.87 22.72 6.81
CA ARG A 279 -23.67 23.38 7.86
C ARG A 279 -23.39 22.81 9.25
N THR A 280 -23.13 21.51 9.33
CA THR A 280 -22.75 20.82 10.56
C THR A 280 -21.35 21.24 11.00
N VAL A 281 -20.41 21.40 10.06
CA VAL A 281 -19.07 21.95 10.37
C VAL A 281 -19.18 23.36 10.95
N GLU A 282 -19.99 24.24 10.34
CA GLU A 282 -20.24 25.59 10.85
C GLU A 282 -20.83 25.55 12.28
N THR A 283 -21.83 24.69 12.50
CA THR A 283 -22.46 24.52 13.82
C THR A 283 -21.46 23.99 14.87
N LEU A 284 -20.56 23.08 14.47
CA LEU A 284 -19.54 22.51 15.34
C LEU A 284 -18.50 23.56 15.76
N LEU A 285 -18.11 24.49 14.87
CA LEU A 285 -17.18 25.58 15.20
C LEU A 285 -17.70 26.47 16.34
N TYR A 286 -19.01 26.63 16.47
CA TYR A 286 -19.61 27.36 17.59
C TYR A 286 -19.57 26.55 18.90
N SER A 287 -19.55 25.23 18.82
CA SER A 287 -19.55 24.38 20.00
C SER A 287 -18.25 24.56 20.81
N ARG A 288 -18.40 24.64 22.13
CA ARG A 288 -17.24 24.72 23.04
C ARG A 288 -16.45 23.41 23.02
N GLU A 289 -17.14 22.29 22.92
CA GLU A 289 -16.56 20.94 22.90
C GLU A 289 -15.60 20.77 21.72
N PHE A 290 -16.05 21.08 20.49
CA PHE A 290 -15.21 20.97 19.31
C PHE A 290 -13.98 21.89 19.40
N ARG A 291 -14.16 23.14 19.85
CA ARG A 291 -13.03 24.06 20.03
C ARG A 291 -12.00 23.55 21.03
N GLN A 292 -12.42 22.96 22.15
CA GLN A 292 -11.51 22.35 23.13
C GLN A 292 -10.82 21.09 22.59
N PHE A 293 -11.47 20.41 21.64
CA PHE A 293 -10.95 19.22 20.98
C PHE A 293 -9.88 19.54 19.93
N VAL A 294 -10.03 20.63 19.16
CA VAL A 294 -9.12 20.95 18.04
C VAL A 294 -8.14 22.09 18.34
N LEU A 295 -8.41 22.98 19.30
CA LEU A 295 -7.53 24.12 19.57
C LEU A 295 -6.55 23.81 20.71
N PRO A 296 -5.25 24.10 20.54
CA PRO A 296 -4.27 24.02 21.63
C PRO A 296 -4.68 24.88 22.84
N GLU A 297 -4.14 24.56 24.01
CA GLU A 297 -4.44 25.32 25.22
C GLU A 297 -4.05 26.80 25.07
N GLY A 298 -4.93 27.69 25.55
CA GLY A 298 -4.76 29.14 25.44
C GLY A 298 -5.18 29.75 24.09
N TRP A 299 -5.38 28.93 23.06
CA TRP A 299 -5.85 29.42 21.76
C TRP A 299 -7.35 29.76 21.80
N ARG A 300 -7.76 30.70 20.96
CA ARG A 300 -9.15 31.16 20.87
C ARG A 300 -9.55 31.24 19.39
N ALA A 301 -10.74 30.78 19.07
CA ALA A 301 -11.32 30.96 17.74
C ALA A 301 -12.65 31.72 17.82
N VAL A 302 -12.78 32.75 16.98
CA VAL A 302 -13.96 33.60 16.85
C VAL A 302 -14.40 33.61 15.39
N LEU A 303 -15.61 33.14 15.14
CA LEU A 303 -16.22 33.14 13.80
C LEU A 303 -16.93 34.48 13.57
N THR A 304 -16.56 35.20 12.50
CA THR A 304 -17.13 36.50 12.12
C THR A 304 -17.45 36.48 10.63
N SER A 305 -18.74 36.49 10.28
CA SER A 305 -19.22 36.64 8.89
C SER A 305 -18.55 35.72 7.86
N GLY A 306 -18.46 34.42 8.15
CA GLY A 306 -17.82 33.44 7.25
C GLY A 306 -16.30 33.34 7.39
N SER A 307 -15.65 34.16 8.23
CA SER A 307 -14.22 34.04 8.51
C SER A 307 -13.96 33.58 9.94
N LEU A 308 -13.09 32.58 10.11
CA LEU A 308 -12.62 32.13 11.40
C LEU A 308 -11.32 32.87 11.77
N LYS A 309 -11.39 33.72 12.80
CA LYS A 309 -10.20 34.33 13.39
C LYS A 309 -9.68 33.45 14.53
N ILE A 310 -8.51 32.87 14.34
CA ILE A 310 -7.80 32.09 15.35
C ILE A 310 -6.75 32.99 15.99
N THR A 311 -6.72 33.06 17.32
CA THR A 311 -5.72 33.79 18.10
C THR A 311 -4.94 32.79 18.94
N THR A 312 -3.62 32.74 18.75
CA THR A 312 -2.71 31.85 19.47
C THR A 312 -2.53 32.33 20.92
N ALA A 313 -1.91 31.49 21.75
CA ALA A 313 -1.57 31.86 23.12
C ALA A 313 -0.63 33.09 23.21
N ALA A 314 0.17 33.34 22.17
CA ALA A 314 1.05 34.51 22.07
C ALA A 314 0.30 35.81 21.69
N GLY A 315 -0.99 35.72 21.33
CA GLY A 315 -1.79 36.86 20.88
C GLY A 315 -1.70 37.13 19.37
N GLU A 316 -0.94 36.33 18.63
CA GLU A 316 -0.92 36.36 17.16
C GLU A 316 -2.26 35.89 16.63
N SER A 317 -2.75 36.50 15.54
CA SER A 317 -4.06 36.15 15.01
C SER A 317 -4.05 35.98 13.50
N VAL A 318 -4.59 34.84 13.05
CA VAL A 318 -4.77 34.53 11.63
C VAL A 318 -6.26 34.46 11.36
N THR A 319 -6.70 35.09 10.27
CA THR A 319 -8.08 35.06 9.82
C THR A 319 -8.14 34.22 8.55
N VAL A 320 -8.97 33.18 8.57
CA VAL A 320 -9.13 32.25 7.45
C VAL A 320 -10.59 32.27 7.01
N ASP A 321 -10.82 32.30 5.72
CA ASP A 321 -12.16 32.12 5.14
C ASP A 321 -12.55 30.63 5.25
N ILE A 322 -13.69 30.34 5.88
CA ILE A 322 -14.12 28.95 6.13
C ILE A 322 -14.47 28.21 4.84
N ASP A 323 -14.91 28.96 3.81
CA ASP A 323 -15.33 28.41 2.53
C ASP A 323 -14.15 28.28 1.55
N ALA A 324 -12.96 28.79 1.91
CA ALA A 324 -11.78 28.72 1.07
C ALA A 324 -11.13 27.33 1.15
N GLU A 325 -10.92 26.69 0.00
CA GLU A 325 -9.99 25.58 -0.09
C GLU A 325 -8.56 26.09 0.20
N PRO A 326 -7.77 25.38 1.01
CA PRO A 326 -7.99 24.02 1.53
C PRO A 326 -8.59 23.93 2.95
N PHE A 327 -9.04 25.04 3.54
CA PHE A 327 -9.46 25.08 4.95
C PHE A 327 -10.77 24.33 5.22
N ASP A 328 -11.75 24.40 4.32
CA ASP A 328 -12.99 23.62 4.43
C ASP A 328 -12.72 22.10 4.54
N SER A 329 -11.81 21.59 3.71
CA SER A 329 -11.39 20.18 3.74
C SER A 329 -10.75 19.79 5.08
N LEU A 330 -9.90 20.65 5.63
CA LEU A 330 -9.30 20.44 6.95
C LEU A 330 -10.34 20.44 8.06
N LEU A 331 -11.23 21.43 8.09
CA LEU A 331 -12.28 21.52 9.10
C LEU A 331 -13.23 20.32 9.04
N THR A 332 -13.53 19.85 7.83
CA THR A 332 -14.32 18.63 7.61
C THR A 332 -13.61 17.40 8.18
N GLU A 333 -12.30 17.22 7.93
CA GLU A 333 -11.52 16.12 8.51
C GLU A 333 -11.55 16.16 10.05
N LEU A 334 -11.31 17.33 10.64
CA LEU A 334 -11.35 17.52 12.09
C LEU A 334 -12.74 17.27 12.68
N ALA A 335 -13.81 17.71 11.99
CA ALA A 335 -15.18 17.47 12.39
C ALA A 335 -15.53 15.97 12.37
N VAL A 336 -15.07 15.23 11.35
CA VAL A 336 -15.27 13.78 11.27
C VAL A 336 -14.54 13.06 12.39
N VAL A 337 -13.30 13.44 12.71
CA VAL A 337 -12.55 12.90 13.85
C VAL A 337 -13.32 13.13 15.15
N PHE A 338 -13.74 14.37 15.42
CA PHE A 338 -14.50 14.72 16.61
C PHE A 338 -15.82 13.93 16.72
N ASN A 339 -16.61 13.89 15.64
CA ASN A 339 -17.88 13.19 15.63
C ASN A 339 -17.70 11.68 15.81
N THR A 340 -16.64 11.09 15.26
CA THR A 340 -16.32 9.67 15.45
C THR A 340 -16.01 9.38 16.93
N VAL A 341 -15.15 10.18 17.56
CA VAL A 341 -14.83 10.03 18.99
C VAL A 341 -16.09 10.19 19.85
N LYS A 342 -16.93 11.19 19.54
CA LYS A 342 -18.19 11.44 20.25
C LYS A 342 -19.20 10.30 20.07
N ALA A 343 -19.32 9.75 18.87
CA ALA A 343 -20.20 8.62 18.57
C ALA A 343 -19.76 7.36 19.31
N LEU A 344 -18.46 7.04 19.33
CA LEU A 344 -17.93 5.89 20.08
C LEU A 344 -18.13 6.04 21.60
N GLY A 345 -18.13 7.26 22.12
CA GLY A 345 -18.47 7.54 23.53
C GLY A 345 -19.97 7.53 23.85
N SER A 346 -20.84 7.35 22.86
CA SER A 346 -22.29 7.34 23.06
C SER A 346 -22.81 5.99 23.57
N LYS A 347 -24.06 5.98 24.07
CA LYS A 347 -24.70 4.76 24.56
C LYS A 347 -24.86 3.70 23.47
N ASP A 348 -25.05 4.12 22.23
CA ASP A 348 -25.32 3.25 21.09
C ASP A 348 -24.14 2.32 20.76
N TYR A 349 -22.91 2.74 21.11
CA TYR A 349 -21.69 1.94 20.91
C TYR A 349 -21.13 1.36 22.20
N SER A 350 -21.75 1.63 23.36
CA SER A 350 -21.23 1.21 24.65
C SER A 350 -21.08 -0.32 24.79
N GLU A 351 -21.98 -1.12 24.20
CA GLU A 351 -21.85 -2.57 24.22
C GLU A 351 -20.65 -3.05 23.40
N ALA A 352 -20.52 -2.54 22.17
CA ALA A 352 -19.42 -2.90 21.28
C ALA A 352 -18.06 -2.44 21.83
N VAL A 353 -17.96 -1.22 22.38
CA VAL A 353 -16.72 -0.70 23.01
C VAL A 353 -16.31 -1.55 24.23
N ASN A 354 -17.26 -2.09 24.99
CA ASN A 354 -17.00 -2.88 26.19
C ASN A 354 -16.82 -4.39 25.95
N ASP A 355 -16.98 -4.86 24.71
CA ASP A 355 -16.77 -6.28 24.41
C ASP A 355 -15.26 -6.65 24.40
N ALA A 356 -14.94 -7.90 24.03
CA ALA A 356 -13.56 -8.36 23.96
C ALA A 356 -12.94 -8.23 22.55
N ILE A 357 -13.69 -7.70 21.59
CA ILE A 357 -13.37 -7.72 20.16
C ILE A 357 -12.61 -6.45 19.81
N PRO A 358 -11.36 -6.52 19.34
CA PRO A 358 -10.62 -5.33 18.97
C PRO A 358 -11.31 -4.53 17.85
N ASP A 359 -11.25 -3.21 17.95
CA ASP A 359 -11.80 -2.23 17.00
C ASP A 359 -10.68 -1.53 16.20
N LEU A 360 -11.02 -0.98 15.03
CA LEU A 360 -10.11 -0.24 14.15
C LEU A 360 -10.69 1.14 13.81
N VAL A 361 -9.95 2.20 14.13
CA VAL A 361 -10.31 3.57 13.77
C VAL A 361 -9.13 4.20 13.05
N SER A 362 -9.34 4.69 11.83
CA SER A 362 -8.30 5.23 10.96
C SER A 362 -8.70 6.59 10.39
N PHE A 363 -7.80 7.55 10.47
CA PHE A 363 -7.98 8.90 9.93
C PHE A 363 -6.79 9.25 9.02
N ALA A 364 -7.06 9.76 7.83
CA ALA A 364 -6.01 10.29 6.95
C ALA A 364 -6.27 11.78 6.64
N PHE A 365 -5.30 12.62 6.94
CA PHE A 365 -5.35 14.06 6.70
C PHE A 365 -4.71 14.39 5.36
N GLY A 366 -5.54 14.50 4.33
CA GLY A 366 -5.11 14.86 2.97
C GLY A 366 -5.16 16.35 2.68
N SER A 367 -5.91 17.11 3.48
CA SER A 367 -6.12 18.55 3.30
C SER A 367 -4.82 19.38 3.32
N LEU A 368 -3.81 18.91 4.04
CA LEU A 368 -2.50 19.56 4.17
C LEU A 368 -1.72 19.65 2.86
N LYS A 369 -1.96 18.74 1.91
CA LYS A 369 -1.25 18.69 0.62
C LYS A 369 -1.44 19.97 -0.20
N SER A 370 -2.61 20.60 -0.11
CA SER A 370 -2.97 21.83 -0.82
C SER A 370 -2.62 23.12 -0.07
N VAL A 371 -2.06 23.02 1.14
CA VAL A 371 -1.72 24.18 1.97
C VAL A 371 -0.32 24.68 1.62
N ASP A 372 -0.14 26.00 1.50
CA ASP A 372 1.20 26.60 1.43
C ASP A 372 1.99 26.29 2.70
N ARG A 373 2.99 25.42 2.58
CA ARG A 373 3.83 24.92 3.68
C ARG A 373 4.64 26.02 4.38
N GLN A 374 4.82 27.18 3.74
CA GLN A 374 5.52 28.33 4.32
C GLN A 374 4.56 29.32 5.00
N GLY A 375 3.25 29.18 4.77
CA GLY A 375 2.24 30.07 5.31
C GLY A 375 1.93 29.83 6.79
N GLU A 376 1.54 30.88 7.50
CA GLU A 376 1.09 30.80 8.91
C GLU A 376 -0.07 29.82 9.09
N PHE A 377 -0.92 29.72 8.08
CA PHE A 377 -2.05 28.80 8.07
C PHE A 377 -1.63 27.34 8.16
N PHE A 378 -0.51 26.94 7.54
CA PHE A 378 0.00 25.56 7.65
C PHE A 378 0.40 25.20 9.08
N THR A 379 1.08 26.13 9.76
CA THR A 379 1.47 25.95 11.17
C THR A 379 0.23 25.81 12.08
N ILE A 380 -0.81 26.61 11.82
CA ILE A 380 -2.09 26.52 12.55
C ILE A 380 -2.80 25.20 12.26
N ALA A 381 -2.88 24.79 10.99
CA ALA A 381 -3.50 23.54 10.58
C ALA A 381 -2.83 22.34 11.25
N LEU A 382 -1.50 22.30 11.24
CA LEU A 382 -0.71 21.27 11.91
C LEU A 382 -0.95 21.24 13.43
N ALA A 383 -0.98 22.40 14.08
CA ALA A 383 -1.26 22.48 15.53
C ALA A 383 -2.68 22.00 15.87
N MET A 384 -3.67 22.28 15.01
CA MET A 384 -5.04 21.80 15.19
C MET A 384 -5.14 20.28 15.00
N ILE A 385 -4.43 19.71 14.01
CA ILE A 385 -4.37 18.26 13.80
C ILE A 385 -3.66 17.58 14.96
N ASP A 386 -2.52 18.08 15.43
CA ASP A 386 -1.80 17.55 16.60
C ASP A 386 -2.70 17.50 17.83
N ARG A 387 -3.43 18.59 18.09
CA ARG A 387 -4.37 18.66 19.19
C ARG A 387 -5.55 17.71 19.04
N ALA A 388 -6.07 17.55 17.82
CA ALA A 388 -7.15 16.61 17.54
C ALA A 388 -6.70 15.15 17.70
N MET A 389 -5.48 14.80 17.26
CA MET A 389 -4.88 13.49 17.49
C MET A 389 -4.73 13.21 18.99
N GLN A 390 -4.17 14.17 19.75
CA GLN A 390 -4.04 14.06 21.21
C GLN A 390 -5.40 13.88 21.88
N SER A 391 -6.37 14.73 21.57
CA SER A 391 -7.71 14.68 22.17
C SER A 391 -8.45 13.38 21.84
N SER A 392 -8.26 12.86 20.62
CA SER A 392 -8.80 11.56 20.22
C SER A 392 -8.18 10.44 21.03
N TYR A 393 -6.84 10.42 21.13
CA TYR A 393 -6.11 9.42 21.89
C TYR A 393 -6.52 9.43 23.37
N ASP A 394 -6.57 10.60 24.02
CA ASP A 394 -6.90 10.72 25.44
C ASP A 394 -8.34 10.25 25.73
N GLN A 395 -9.32 10.68 24.92
CA GLN A 395 -10.72 10.31 25.11
C GLN A 395 -10.97 8.84 24.82
N LEU A 396 -10.42 8.31 23.72
CA LEU A 396 -10.57 6.90 23.36
C LEU A 396 -9.78 6.00 24.33
N SER A 397 -8.62 6.42 24.83
CA SER A 397 -7.91 5.70 25.88
C SER A 397 -8.78 5.56 27.14
N GLY A 398 -9.50 6.61 27.54
CA GLY A 398 -10.47 6.55 28.62
C GLY A 398 -11.61 5.56 28.36
N LEU A 399 -12.19 5.57 27.16
CA LEU A 399 -13.29 4.67 26.77
C LEU A 399 -12.86 3.20 26.71
N TYR A 400 -11.65 2.93 26.19
CA TYR A 400 -11.10 1.58 26.02
C TYR A 400 -10.19 1.15 27.17
N SER A 401 -10.33 1.74 28.36
CA SER A 401 -9.58 1.34 29.57
C SER A 401 -8.05 1.28 29.39
N ASN A 402 -7.49 2.25 28.66
CA ASN A 402 -6.07 2.35 28.30
C ASN A 402 -5.53 1.16 27.47
N ARG A 403 -6.42 0.41 26.81
CA ARG A 403 -6.06 -0.68 25.89
C ARG A 403 -6.09 -0.18 24.44
N ILE A 404 -5.31 0.86 24.15
CA ILE A 404 -5.20 1.46 22.83
C ILE A 404 -3.78 1.26 22.27
N ALA A 405 -3.69 0.88 21.00
CA ALA A 405 -2.49 0.97 20.19
C ALA A 405 -2.71 2.10 19.18
N CYS A 406 -1.79 3.05 19.11
CA CYS A 406 -1.91 4.19 18.21
C CYS A 406 -0.67 4.32 17.33
N GLU A 407 -0.90 4.36 16.03
CA GLU A 407 0.13 4.53 15.01
C GLU A 407 -0.12 5.84 14.27
N VAL A 408 0.92 6.68 14.18
CA VAL A 408 0.88 7.87 13.32
C VAL A 408 1.92 7.73 12.24
N VAL A 409 1.45 7.61 10.99
CA VAL A 409 2.29 7.60 9.81
C VAL A 409 2.34 9.00 9.22
N VAL A 410 3.53 9.57 9.18
CA VAL A 410 3.80 10.80 8.43
C VAL A 410 4.27 10.39 7.04
N LEU A 411 3.36 10.51 6.07
CA LEU A 411 3.63 10.23 4.67
C LEU A 411 4.38 11.42 4.10
N ASN A 412 5.52 11.13 3.48
CA ASN A 412 6.20 12.17 2.75
C ASN A 412 5.39 12.52 1.50
N GLY A 413 4.79 13.70 1.48
CA GLY A 413 4.13 14.23 0.29
C GLY A 413 5.17 14.51 -0.76
N GLY A 414 5.37 13.52 -1.62
CA GLY A 414 6.31 13.47 -2.73
C GLY A 414 6.02 14.49 -3.82
N GLU A 415 5.81 15.76 -3.47
CA GLU A 415 6.37 16.81 -4.30
C GLU A 415 7.88 16.63 -4.22
N THR A 416 8.40 15.72 -5.04
CA THR A 416 9.60 16.07 -5.78
C THR A 416 9.23 17.38 -6.43
N ILE A 417 9.65 18.49 -5.83
CA ILE A 417 9.59 19.81 -6.43
C ILE A 417 10.55 19.72 -7.61
N VAL A 418 10.10 19.04 -8.66
CA VAL A 418 10.64 19.20 -9.99
C VAL A 418 10.21 20.61 -10.31
N ASP A 419 11.17 21.53 -10.24
CA ASP A 419 10.91 22.92 -10.54
C ASP A 419 10.19 23.00 -11.89
N LYS A 420 9.30 24.00 -12.01
CA LYS A 420 8.47 24.15 -13.20
C LYS A 420 9.30 24.18 -14.48
N GLU A 421 10.51 24.73 -14.41
CA GLU A 421 11.47 24.75 -15.51
C GLU A 421 11.89 23.33 -15.93
N THR A 422 12.24 22.45 -14.99
CA THR A 422 12.54 21.05 -15.27
C THR A 422 11.32 20.30 -15.81
N VAL A 423 10.10 20.56 -15.29
CA VAL A 423 8.87 19.99 -15.84
C VAL A 423 8.63 20.46 -17.29
N ASP A 424 8.88 21.73 -17.58
CA ASP A 424 8.75 22.30 -18.92
C ASP A 424 9.81 21.70 -19.87
N GLN A 425 11.06 21.50 -19.42
CA GLN A 425 12.12 20.83 -20.18
C GLN A 425 11.74 19.38 -20.52
N ILE A 426 11.25 18.62 -19.53
CA ILE A 426 10.72 17.27 -19.74
C ILE A 426 9.61 17.33 -20.80
N ASN A 427 8.61 18.21 -20.63
CA ASN A 427 7.50 18.36 -21.58
C ASN A 427 7.96 18.72 -23.01
N ILE A 428 9.03 19.49 -23.18
CA ILE A 428 9.59 19.81 -24.50
C ILE A 428 10.12 18.55 -25.20
N VAL A 429 10.81 17.68 -24.47
CA VAL A 429 11.41 16.46 -25.04
C VAL A 429 10.36 15.39 -25.29
N VAL A 430 9.55 15.08 -24.29
CA VAL A 430 8.62 13.92 -24.33
C VAL A 430 7.19 14.28 -24.69
N GLY A 431 6.75 15.54 -24.62
CA GLY A 431 5.33 15.89 -24.72
C GLY A 431 4.64 15.49 -26.02
N LYS A 432 5.37 15.43 -27.15
CA LYS A 432 4.83 14.94 -28.44
C LYS A 432 4.81 13.40 -28.54
N HIS A 433 5.57 12.75 -27.66
CA HIS A 433 5.78 11.31 -27.58
C HIS A 433 5.03 10.67 -26.43
N THR A 434 4.43 11.43 -25.53
CA THR A 434 3.53 10.91 -24.48
C THR A 434 2.11 10.91 -24.97
N TYR A 435 1.28 10.10 -24.32
CA TYR A 435 -0.15 10.10 -24.61
C TYR A 435 -0.87 11.30 -24.01
N SER A 436 -0.51 11.71 -22.80
CA SER A 436 -0.97 12.94 -22.20
C SER A 436 -0.26 14.16 -22.78
N SER A 437 -1.03 15.21 -23.08
CA SER A 437 -0.55 16.52 -23.50
C SER A 437 0.05 17.35 -22.36
N ARG A 438 0.00 16.85 -21.11
CA ARG A 438 0.62 17.47 -19.93
C ARG A 438 1.24 16.39 -19.07
N ILE A 439 2.57 16.37 -18.96
CA ILE A 439 3.27 15.56 -17.97
C ILE A 439 3.12 16.30 -16.65
N VAL A 440 2.07 15.94 -15.92
CA VAL A 440 1.80 16.50 -14.59
C VAL A 440 2.71 15.77 -13.62
N SER A 441 3.86 16.37 -13.31
CA SER A 441 4.76 16.07 -12.17
C SER A 441 5.06 14.60 -11.88
N SER A 442 4.82 13.69 -12.83
CA SER A 442 4.95 12.25 -12.61
C SER A 442 6.41 11.88 -12.79
N PRO A 443 7.04 11.21 -11.81
CA PRO A 443 8.38 10.67 -11.99
C PRO A 443 8.43 9.50 -12.98
N SER A 444 7.29 9.02 -13.47
CA SER A 444 7.19 7.98 -14.48
C SER A 444 6.55 8.52 -15.76
N ILE A 445 7.21 8.32 -16.89
CA ILE A 445 6.76 8.76 -18.22
C ILE A 445 6.54 7.52 -19.09
N TYR A 446 5.34 7.42 -19.67
CA TYR A 446 4.96 6.37 -20.61
C TYR A 446 5.01 6.93 -22.03
N LEU A 447 5.83 6.32 -22.88
CA LEU A 447 5.98 6.75 -24.26
C LEU A 447 4.91 6.07 -25.13
N ARG A 448 4.37 6.82 -26.09
CA ARG A 448 3.60 6.25 -27.20
C ARG A 448 4.45 5.21 -27.92
N PRO A 449 3.84 4.13 -28.44
CA PRO A 449 4.53 3.09 -29.17
C PRO A 449 5.39 3.73 -30.25
N SER A 450 6.69 3.65 -30.03
CA SER A 450 7.74 4.28 -30.83
C SER A 450 8.75 3.21 -31.19
N SER A 451 9.46 3.41 -32.30
CA SER A 451 10.55 2.51 -32.67
C SER A 451 11.59 2.45 -31.54
N LYS A 452 12.32 1.34 -31.41
CA LYS A 452 13.37 1.20 -30.38
C LYS A 452 14.34 2.40 -30.42
N ASN A 453 14.77 2.79 -31.61
CA ASN A 453 15.69 3.91 -31.83
C ASN A 453 15.09 5.24 -31.37
N GLN A 454 13.79 5.46 -31.58
CA GLN A 454 13.12 6.67 -31.14
C GLN A 454 13.04 6.75 -29.61
N ARG A 455 12.85 5.63 -28.91
CA ARG A 455 12.89 5.60 -27.43
C ARG A 455 14.27 5.91 -26.88
N GLU A 456 15.31 5.34 -27.49
CA GLU A 456 16.71 5.63 -27.14
C GLU A 456 17.03 7.11 -27.40
N GLU A 457 16.61 7.67 -28.54
CA GLU A 457 16.79 9.10 -28.85
C GLU A 457 16.08 10.02 -27.85
N ILE A 458 14.83 9.71 -27.49
CA ILE A 458 14.06 10.47 -26.48
C ILE A 458 14.75 10.38 -25.12
N CYS A 459 15.24 9.20 -24.75
CA CYS A 459 15.98 9.00 -23.51
C CYS A 459 17.26 9.84 -23.47
N ASP A 460 18.07 9.81 -24.53
CA ASP A 460 19.30 10.58 -24.63
C ASP A 460 19.02 12.09 -24.58
N GLN A 461 17.95 12.54 -25.24
CA GLN A 461 17.50 13.93 -25.15
C GLN A 461 17.06 14.32 -23.73
N LEU A 462 16.40 13.42 -23.01
CA LEU A 462 16.00 13.65 -21.61
C LEU A 462 17.23 13.71 -20.68
N ILE A 463 18.17 12.78 -20.82
CA ILE A 463 19.43 12.79 -20.08
C ILE A 463 20.23 14.07 -20.36
N ALA A 464 20.20 14.58 -21.60
CA ALA A 464 20.90 15.81 -21.96
C ALA A 464 20.20 17.10 -21.51
N SER A 465 18.86 17.09 -21.38
CA SER A 465 18.07 18.28 -21.07
C SER A 465 17.80 18.46 -19.58
N VAL A 466 17.59 17.37 -18.84
CA VAL A 466 17.36 17.41 -17.40
C VAL A 466 18.68 17.65 -16.68
N ASP A 467 18.66 18.49 -15.64
CA ASP A 467 19.82 18.77 -14.81
C ASP A 467 20.32 17.48 -14.13
N ASN A 468 21.32 16.85 -14.75
CA ASN A 468 22.00 15.66 -14.25
C ASN A 468 22.71 15.90 -12.91
N THR A 469 22.75 17.11 -12.35
CA THR A 469 23.21 17.29 -10.96
C THR A 469 22.09 17.06 -9.95
N LYS A 470 20.84 17.26 -10.37
CA LYS A 470 19.64 17.16 -9.53
C LYS A 470 18.82 15.92 -9.77
N PHE A 471 18.90 15.30 -10.95
CA PHE A 471 18.08 14.14 -11.30
C PHE A 471 18.89 13.03 -11.99
N ASN A 472 18.43 11.80 -11.84
CA ASN A 472 18.81 10.60 -12.58
C ASN A 472 17.66 10.24 -13.51
N VAL A 473 17.94 10.04 -14.79
CA VAL A 473 16.96 9.54 -15.76
C VAL A 473 17.28 8.08 -16.06
N HIS A 474 16.35 7.18 -15.73
CA HIS A 474 16.44 5.76 -15.99
C HIS A 474 15.51 5.40 -17.14
N CYS A 475 16.07 4.87 -18.23
CA CYS A 475 15.28 4.43 -19.37
C CYS A 475 15.29 2.91 -19.45
N ALA A 476 14.08 2.32 -19.49
CA ALA A 476 13.93 0.89 -19.64
C ALA A 476 14.26 0.49 -21.09
N THR A 477 15.54 0.18 -21.39
CA THR A 477 15.86 -0.41 -22.70
C THR A 477 15.36 -1.86 -22.72
N LYS A 478 14.63 -2.23 -23.79
CA LYS A 478 14.09 -3.58 -23.97
C LYS A 478 15.16 -4.70 -23.92
N ASN A 479 16.45 -4.35 -23.99
CA ASN A 479 17.58 -5.27 -24.00
C ASN A 479 18.45 -5.22 -22.73
N SER A 480 18.33 -4.24 -21.84
CA SER A 480 19.05 -4.21 -20.56
C SER A 480 18.33 -4.97 -19.45
N VAL A 481 17.14 -5.53 -19.72
CA VAL A 481 16.57 -6.65 -18.96
C VAL A 481 17.20 -7.97 -19.44
N LEU A 482 18.53 -7.99 -19.57
CA LEU A 482 19.28 -9.23 -19.69
C LEU A 482 19.76 -9.56 -18.28
N ILE A 483 18.92 -10.36 -17.63
CA ILE A 483 19.02 -10.92 -16.28
C ILE A 483 20.44 -11.47 -16.07
N ARG A 484 21.33 -10.69 -15.45
CA ARG A 484 22.66 -11.16 -15.05
C ARG A 484 22.50 -11.89 -13.72
N ALA A 485 22.34 -13.21 -13.79
CA ALA A 485 22.43 -14.07 -12.62
C ALA A 485 23.83 -13.93 -12.01
N GLN A 486 23.93 -13.49 -10.75
CA GLN A 486 25.10 -13.83 -9.95
C GLN A 486 24.98 -15.32 -9.64
N PRO A 487 25.98 -16.16 -10.00
CA PRO A 487 26.03 -17.51 -9.48
C PRO A 487 26.17 -17.40 -7.97
N ALA A 488 25.20 -17.93 -7.23
CA ALA A 488 25.41 -18.22 -5.82
C ALA A 488 26.58 -19.21 -5.78
N ASN A 489 27.73 -18.77 -5.28
CA ASN A 489 28.80 -19.66 -4.87
C ASN A 489 28.24 -20.55 -3.76
N LEU A 490 27.69 -21.70 -4.16
CA LEU A 490 27.52 -22.84 -3.28
C LEU A 490 28.94 -23.31 -2.96
N GLY A 491 29.47 -22.79 -1.86
CA GLY A 491 30.60 -23.41 -1.18
C GLY A 491 30.17 -24.81 -0.77
N GLU A 492 30.64 -25.81 -1.52
CA GLU A 492 30.88 -27.12 -0.97
C GLU A 492 31.95 -26.93 0.12
N ASP A 493 31.55 -27.00 1.39
CA ASP A 493 32.37 -27.58 2.45
C ASP A 493 31.57 -27.76 3.75
N GLY A 494 31.42 -29.01 4.17
CA GLY A 494 31.59 -29.41 5.57
C GLY A 494 30.43 -29.30 6.56
N SER A 495 29.68 -30.40 6.72
CA SER A 495 29.42 -31.07 8.02
C SER A 495 28.82 -30.24 9.19
N SER A 496 27.51 -30.41 9.48
CA SER A 496 26.99 -31.12 10.67
C SER A 496 25.56 -30.71 11.08
N SER A 497 24.75 -31.75 11.34
CA SER A 497 23.56 -31.87 12.23
C SER A 497 22.33 -30.94 12.09
N ASP A 498 21.25 -31.56 11.61
CA ASP A 498 19.86 -31.53 12.12
C ASP A 498 19.24 -30.18 12.54
N ALA A 499 18.56 -29.55 11.58
CA ALA A 499 17.31 -28.82 11.81
C ALA A 499 16.50 -28.78 10.50
N SER A 500 15.22 -29.14 10.60
CA SER A 500 14.24 -29.20 9.51
C SER A 500 14.01 -27.84 8.86
N ASN A 501 14.56 -27.65 7.66
CA ASN A 501 14.31 -26.50 6.79
C ASN A 501 13.02 -26.72 5.97
N GLU A 502 11.90 -26.17 6.44
CA GLU A 502 10.74 -25.90 5.58
C GLU A 502 11.03 -24.67 4.71
N SER A 503 10.94 -24.87 3.39
CA SER A 503 11.26 -23.87 2.37
C SER A 503 10.15 -22.82 2.22
N PRO A 504 10.44 -21.55 1.88
CA PRO A 504 9.48 -20.45 1.86
C PRO A 504 8.55 -20.42 0.62
N ALA A 505 8.17 -21.59 0.09
CA ALA A 505 7.25 -21.72 -1.05
C ALA A 505 5.76 -21.72 -0.66
N GLN A 506 5.42 -21.58 0.63
CA GLN A 506 4.06 -21.75 1.14
C GLN A 506 3.14 -20.52 1.00
N SER A 507 3.65 -19.31 0.71
CA SER A 507 2.77 -18.14 0.50
C SER A 507 2.01 -18.17 -0.84
N TYR A 508 2.54 -18.87 -1.85
CA TYR A 508 1.81 -19.15 -3.10
C TYR A 508 0.80 -20.29 -2.96
N ALA A 509 0.82 -21.04 -1.85
CA ALA A 509 -0.09 -22.15 -1.64
C ALA A 509 -1.53 -21.66 -1.42
N ASP A 510 -1.78 -20.51 -0.78
CA ASP A 510 -3.16 -20.13 -0.42
C ASP A 510 -4.01 -19.61 -1.61
N MET A 511 -3.40 -18.96 -2.60
CA MET A 511 -4.10 -18.59 -3.84
C MET A 511 -4.25 -19.79 -4.79
N ILE A 512 -3.29 -20.71 -4.76
CA ILE A 512 -3.40 -22.02 -5.41
C ILE A 512 -4.47 -22.87 -4.71
N VAL A 513 -4.65 -22.78 -3.39
CA VAL A 513 -5.65 -23.53 -2.61
C VAL A 513 -7.07 -23.08 -2.95
N SER A 514 -7.35 -21.79 -3.16
CA SER A 514 -8.68 -21.35 -3.60
C SER A 514 -9.05 -21.92 -4.98
N ASN A 515 -8.14 -21.84 -5.95
CA ASN A 515 -8.33 -22.42 -7.29
C ASN A 515 -8.28 -23.96 -7.27
N GLN A 516 -7.52 -24.58 -6.37
CA GLN A 516 -7.48 -26.03 -6.18
C GLN A 516 -8.73 -26.56 -5.49
N VAL A 517 -9.35 -25.81 -4.56
CA VAL A 517 -10.62 -26.18 -3.94
C VAL A 517 -11.74 -26.09 -4.98
N ALA A 518 -11.77 -25.03 -5.79
CA ALA A 518 -12.73 -24.93 -6.90
C ALA A 518 -12.49 -26.02 -7.96
N ALA A 519 -11.23 -26.26 -8.36
CA ALA A 519 -10.89 -27.33 -9.29
C ALA A 519 -11.22 -28.70 -8.70
N PHE A 520 -10.94 -28.95 -7.42
CA PHE A 520 -11.27 -30.20 -6.73
C PHE A 520 -12.78 -30.41 -6.66
N GLN A 521 -13.57 -29.37 -6.36
CA GLN A 521 -15.03 -29.46 -6.40
C GLN A 521 -15.53 -29.77 -7.81
N ILE A 522 -14.98 -29.14 -8.85
CA ILE A 522 -15.33 -29.46 -10.24
C ILE A 522 -14.93 -30.91 -10.58
N PHE A 523 -13.72 -31.33 -10.23
CA PHE A 523 -13.23 -32.70 -10.47
C PHE A 523 -13.94 -33.76 -9.64
N LEU A 524 -14.51 -33.41 -8.48
CA LEU A 524 -15.28 -34.32 -7.64
C LEU A 524 -16.72 -34.45 -8.14
N PHE A 525 -17.39 -33.32 -8.40
CA PHE A 525 -18.81 -33.33 -8.77
C PHE A 525 -19.05 -33.65 -10.24
N PHE A 526 -18.15 -33.28 -11.16
CA PHE A 526 -18.35 -33.53 -12.58
C PHE A 526 -18.42 -35.03 -12.93
N PRO A 527 -17.52 -35.91 -12.45
CA PRO A 527 -17.64 -37.35 -12.67
C PRO A 527 -18.90 -37.95 -12.04
N ILE A 528 -19.30 -37.47 -10.85
CA ILE A 528 -20.52 -37.94 -10.16
C ILE A 528 -21.75 -37.63 -11.01
N VAL A 529 -21.90 -36.37 -11.45
CA VAL A 529 -23.01 -35.96 -12.33
C VAL A 529 -22.98 -36.73 -13.64
N TRP A 530 -21.80 -36.97 -14.20
CA TRP A 530 -21.64 -37.72 -15.45
C TRP A 530 -22.05 -39.20 -15.30
N VAL A 531 -21.65 -39.85 -14.21
CA VAL A 531 -22.05 -41.23 -13.89
C VAL A 531 -23.55 -41.31 -13.66
N LEU A 532 -24.14 -40.35 -12.93
CA LEU A 532 -25.60 -40.28 -12.75
C LEU A 532 -26.34 -40.08 -14.08
N PHE A 533 -25.79 -39.29 -15.00
CA PHE A 533 -26.38 -39.10 -16.32
C PHE A 533 -26.31 -40.37 -17.17
N ILE A 534 -25.19 -41.10 -17.14
CA ILE A 534 -25.05 -42.38 -17.85
C ILE A 534 -25.96 -43.44 -17.23
N ALA A 535 -25.99 -43.57 -15.91
CA ALA A 535 -26.84 -44.53 -15.21
C ALA A 535 -28.33 -44.21 -15.42
N GLY A 536 -28.71 -42.94 -15.32
CA GLY A 536 -30.06 -42.47 -15.61
C GLY A 536 -30.46 -42.76 -17.05
N GLY A 537 -29.59 -42.47 -18.02
CA GLY A 537 -29.81 -42.81 -19.43
C GLY A 537 -29.98 -44.31 -19.67
N PHE A 538 -29.19 -45.15 -19.00
CA PHE A 538 -29.29 -46.60 -19.09
C PHE A 538 -30.58 -47.15 -18.46
N LEU A 539 -30.99 -46.63 -17.31
CA LEU A 539 -32.26 -47.00 -16.69
C LEU A 539 -33.46 -46.57 -17.54
N LEU A 540 -33.38 -45.40 -18.18
CA LEU A 540 -34.44 -44.89 -19.05
C LEU A 540 -34.56 -45.73 -20.32
N THR A 541 -33.44 -46.14 -20.94
CA THR A 541 -33.47 -47.07 -22.08
C THR A 541 -33.94 -48.47 -21.69
N MET A 542 -33.60 -48.97 -20.50
CA MET A 542 -34.19 -50.20 -19.96
C MET A 542 -35.70 -50.09 -19.73
N GLY A 543 -36.18 -48.96 -19.20
CA GLY A 543 -37.60 -48.69 -19.02
C GLY A 543 -38.35 -48.70 -20.35
N ILE A 544 -37.83 -47.99 -21.36
CA ILE A 544 -38.41 -48.00 -22.71
C ILE A 544 -38.39 -49.40 -23.33
N SER A 545 -37.30 -50.15 -23.15
CA SER A 545 -37.16 -51.52 -23.67
C SER A 545 -38.14 -52.52 -23.03
N THR A 546 -38.36 -52.41 -21.71
CA THR A 546 -39.34 -53.26 -21.01
C THR A 546 -40.78 -52.91 -21.36
N ASP A 547 -41.07 -51.64 -21.65
CA ASP A 547 -42.41 -51.25 -22.11
C ASP A 547 -42.67 -51.67 -23.57
N ALA A 548 -41.63 -51.65 -24.43
CA ALA A 548 -41.72 -52.18 -25.79
C ALA A 548 -42.05 -53.69 -25.85
N GLN A 549 -41.77 -54.46 -24.79
CA GLN A 549 -42.18 -55.87 -24.71
C GLN A 549 -43.68 -56.08 -24.44
N LYS A 550 -44.42 -55.03 -24.06
CA LYS A 550 -45.88 -55.10 -23.89
C LYS A 550 -46.64 -54.93 -25.20
N ASP A 551 -45.94 -54.69 -26.30
CA ASP A 551 -46.58 -54.50 -27.59
C ASP A 551 -47.05 -55.84 -28.20
N THR A 552 -48.22 -55.75 -28.82
CA THR A 552 -49.22 -56.81 -29.09
C THR A 552 -48.77 -58.05 -29.89
N LEU A 553 -47.55 -58.09 -30.42
CA LEU A 553 -47.05 -59.23 -31.20
C LEU A 553 -46.50 -60.38 -30.34
N LEU A 554 -46.03 -60.12 -29.12
CA LEU A 554 -45.52 -61.17 -28.21
C LEU A 554 -46.64 -62.01 -27.56
N TYR A 555 -47.84 -61.46 -27.39
CA TYR A 555 -49.02 -62.21 -26.91
C TYR A 555 -49.57 -63.21 -27.93
N ARG A 556 -49.23 -63.07 -29.21
CA ARG A 556 -49.71 -63.97 -30.26
C ARG A 556 -48.94 -65.31 -30.31
N ASN A 557 -47.81 -65.43 -29.62
CA ASN A 557 -46.97 -66.63 -29.63
C ASN A 557 -47.00 -67.46 -28.33
N THR A 558 -47.49 -66.89 -27.21
CA THR A 558 -47.62 -67.59 -25.92
C THR A 558 -48.95 -68.33 -25.72
N GLY A 559 -49.92 -68.16 -26.64
CA GLY A 559 -51.25 -68.79 -26.57
C GLY A 559 -51.45 -70.05 -27.43
N ARG A 560 -50.40 -70.74 -27.87
CA ARG A 560 -50.51 -71.87 -28.82
C ARG A 560 -50.16 -73.24 -28.23
N ASN A 561 -50.56 -73.47 -26.98
CA ASN A 561 -50.67 -74.81 -26.38
C ASN A 561 -52.02 -74.90 -25.64
N HIS A 562 -53.09 -75.04 -26.41
CA HIS A 562 -54.26 -75.85 -26.06
C HIS A 562 -54.92 -76.37 -27.34
#